data_AF-A0A9D4R4F4-F1
#
_entry.id   AF-A0A9D4R4F4-F1
#
_cell.length_a   1.000
_cell.length_b   1.000
_cell.length_c   1.000
_cell.angle_alpha   90.00
_cell.angle_beta   90.00
_cell.angle_gamma   90.00
#
_symmetry.space_group_name_H-M   'P 1'
#
loop_
_entity.id
_entity.type
_entity.pdbx_description
1 polymer ?
#
loop_
_entity_poly.entity_id
_entity_poly.type
_entity_poly.pdbx_seq_one_letter_code
_entity_poly.pdbx_strand_id
1 'polypeptide(L)'
;MWCDEGVFALAADIYLHKTNKFSDLFLCMGPFHWTRVLLRCQGKLLRGSGLDDALIECGVFGPGMIETVLNGSHYVRALTGMLMVEDLIHKLEWQAFWKHKDKATYPVLEQMKELKCM
;
A
#
# COMPACT_ATOMS: atom_id res chain seq x y z
N MET A 1 22.37 -6.36 -2.25
CA MET A 1 22.57 -5.92 -0.84
C MET A 1 21.51 -4.86 -0.54
N TRP A 2 20.81 -4.95 0.59
CA TRP A 2 19.79 -3.97 0.98
C TRP A 2 20.45 -2.82 1.78
N CYS A 3 20.21 -1.59 1.35
CA CYS A 3 20.85 -0.40 1.91
C CYS A 3 19.81 0.56 2.48
N ASP A 4 20.12 1.21 3.60
CA ASP A 4 19.45 2.46 3.95
C ASP A 4 19.66 3.52 2.83
N GLU A 5 18.79 4.52 2.72
CA GLU A 5 18.86 5.57 1.68
C GLU A 5 20.24 6.23 1.62
N GLY A 6 20.84 6.58 2.77
CA GLY A 6 22.16 7.23 2.78
C GLY A 6 23.27 6.32 2.29
N VAL A 7 23.25 5.04 2.70
CA VAL A 7 24.21 4.03 2.25
C VAL A 7 24.01 3.73 0.77
N PHE A 8 22.77 3.67 0.32
CA PHE A 8 22.42 3.45 -1.08
C PHE A 8 22.98 4.58 -1.95
N ALA A 9 22.80 5.84 -1.55
CA ALA A 9 23.31 6.99 -2.30
C ALA A 9 24.84 6.96 -2.45
N LEU A 10 25.56 6.69 -1.36
CA LEU A 10 27.03 6.58 -1.39
C LEU A 10 27.50 5.37 -2.21
N ALA A 11 26.86 4.23 -2.04
CA ALA A 11 27.22 3.02 -2.78
C ALA A 11 26.90 3.16 -4.27
N ALA A 12 25.78 3.81 -4.62
CA ALA A 12 25.38 4.08 -5.99
C ALA A 12 26.38 5.02 -6.66
N ASP A 13 26.82 6.08 -5.98
CA ASP A 13 27.84 6.99 -6.50
C ASP A 13 29.15 6.24 -6.82
N ILE A 14 29.64 5.43 -5.88
CA ILE A 14 30.86 4.61 -6.09
C ILE A 14 30.67 3.61 -7.23
N TYR A 15 29.51 2.94 -7.27
CA TYR A 15 29.15 1.95 -8.28
C TYR A 15 29.13 2.56 -9.69
N LEU A 16 28.52 3.74 -9.85
CA LEU A 16 28.43 4.45 -11.13
C LEU A 16 29.79 4.96 -11.62
N HIS A 17 30.69 5.36 -10.72
CA HIS A 17 32.06 5.76 -11.09
C HIS A 17 33.00 4.60 -11.37
N LYS A 18 32.70 3.38 -10.89
CA LYS A 18 33.56 2.20 -10.99
C LYS A 18 32.80 0.99 -11.54
N THR A 19 31.99 1.21 -12.56
CA THR A 19 31.10 0.20 -13.17
C THR A 19 31.81 -1.09 -13.55
N ASN A 20 32.99 -1.02 -14.18
CA ASN A 20 33.76 -2.23 -14.54
C ASN A 20 34.20 -3.07 -13.34
N LYS A 21 34.43 -2.44 -12.18
CA LYS A 21 34.86 -3.14 -10.96
C LYS A 21 33.70 -3.81 -10.23
N PHE A 22 32.50 -3.26 -10.38
CA PHE A 22 31.32 -3.66 -9.63
C PHE A 22 30.19 -4.13 -10.54
N SER A 23 30.50 -4.61 -11.76
CA SER A 23 29.48 -5.05 -12.74
C SER A 23 28.51 -6.08 -12.19
N ASP A 24 28.98 -6.91 -11.25
CA ASP A 24 28.23 -8.03 -10.69
C ASP A 24 27.48 -7.65 -9.40
N LEU A 25 27.60 -6.39 -8.96
CA LEU A 25 26.92 -5.88 -7.78
C LEU A 25 25.56 -5.29 -8.16
N PHE A 26 24.49 -5.82 -7.57
CA PHE A 26 23.17 -5.21 -7.61
C PHE A 26 22.85 -4.51 -6.28
N LEU A 27 22.77 -3.17 -6.34
CA LEU A 27 22.40 -2.32 -5.21
C LEU A 27 20.88 -2.24 -5.09
N CYS A 28 20.35 -2.47 -3.89
CA CYS A 28 18.93 -2.35 -3.60
C CYS A 28 18.72 -1.36 -2.45
N MET A 29 17.77 -0.43 -2.60
CA MET A 29 17.22 0.29 -1.45
C MET A 29 16.48 -0.67 -0.53
N GLY A 30 16.62 -0.52 0.77
CA GLY A 30 15.97 -1.33 1.79
C GLY A 30 14.44 -1.31 1.70
N PRO A 31 13.76 -2.36 2.19
CA PRO A 31 12.31 -2.51 2.09
C PRO A 31 11.55 -1.34 2.72
N PHE A 32 12.04 -0.78 3.84
CA PHE A 32 11.45 0.41 4.46
C PHE A 32 11.34 1.59 3.48
N HIS A 33 12.41 1.89 2.76
CA HIS A 33 12.46 3.00 1.80
C HIS A 33 11.59 2.73 0.58
N TRP A 34 11.59 1.48 0.08
CA TRP A 34 10.63 1.07 -0.95
C TRP A 34 9.19 1.26 -0.52
N THR A 35 8.82 0.83 0.69
CA THR A 35 7.47 1.04 1.21
C THR A 35 7.13 2.52 1.27
N ARG A 36 8.05 3.40 1.69
CA ARG A 36 7.79 4.85 1.68
C ARG A 36 7.55 5.41 0.28
N VAL A 37 8.32 4.95 -0.71
CA VAL A 37 8.10 5.33 -2.13
C VAL A 37 6.71 4.88 -2.58
N LEU A 38 6.34 3.63 -2.30
CA LEU A 38 5.03 3.09 -2.64
C LEU A 38 3.89 3.86 -1.98
N LEU A 39 3.97 4.13 -0.68
CA LEU A 39 2.97 4.91 0.06
C LEU A 39 2.77 6.29 -0.57
N ARG A 40 3.86 6.96 -0.96
CA ARG A 40 3.78 8.27 -1.63
C ARG A 40 3.17 8.18 -3.02
N CYS A 41 3.49 7.14 -3.79
CA CYS A 41 2.87 6.92 -5.10
C CYS A 41 1.37 6.64 -4.97
N GLN A 42 0.97 5.80 -4.02
CA GLN A 42 -0.43 5.50 -3.73
C GLN A 42 -1.21 6.75 -3.35
N GLY A 43 -0.71 7.55 -2.39
CA GLY A 43 -1.42 8.76 -2.00
C GLY A 43 -1.46 9.83 -3.10
N LYS A 44 -0.46 9.91 -3.99
CA LYS A 44 -0.54 10.74 -5.20
C LYS A 44 -1.63 10.26 -6.17
N LEU A 45 -1.72 8.95 -6.38
CA LEU A 45 -2.71 8.33 -7.26
C LEU A 45 -4.14 8.58 -6.74
N LEU A 46 -4.33 8.51 -5.43
CA LEU A 46 -5.62 8.63 -4.77
C LEU A 46 -6.01 10.09 -4.48
N ARG A 47 -5.11 11.06 -4.67
CA ARG A 47 -5.40 12.46 -4.41
C ARG A 47 -6.50 12.98 -5.35
N GLY A 48 -7.50 13.64 -4.77
CA GLY A 48 -8.64 14.17 -5.52
C GLY A 48 -9.69 13.12 -5.92
N SER A 49 -9.56 11.87 -5.45
CA SER A 49 -10.59 10.84 -5.61
C SER A 49 -11.75 10.96 -4.61
N GLY A 50 -11.68 11.90 -3.66
CA GLY A 50 -12.59 12.01 -2.53
C GLY A 50 -12.25 11.07 -1.37
N LEU A 51 -11.17 10.28 -1.49
CA LEU A 51 -10.70 9.40 -0.42
C LEU A 51 -10.29 10.18 0.84
N ASP A 52 -9.66 11.33 0.66
CA ASP A 52 -9.32 12.27 1.71
C ASP A 52 -10.54 12.68 2.53
N ASP A 53 -11.60 13.12 1.85
CA ASP A 53 -12.87 13.50 2.49
C ASP A 53 -13.49 12.30 3.21
N ALA A 54 -13.56 11.14 2.56
CA ALA A 54 -14.12 9.92 3.16
C ALA A 54 -13.38 9.51 4.45
N LEU A 55 -12.05 9.53 4.45
CA LEU A 55 -11.25 9.18 5.62
C LEU A 55 -11.42 10.20 6.77
N ILE A 56 -11.68 11.46 6.45
CA ILE A 56 -11.97 12.51 7.44
C ILE A 56 -13.38 12.36 8.00
N GLU A 57 -14.38 12.26 7.14
CA GLU A 57 -15.80 12.18 7.52
C GLU A 57 -16.11 10.91 8.30
N CYS A 58 -15.44 9.80 8.00
CA CYS A 58 -15.53 8.57 8.78
C CYS A 58 -14.73 8.60 10.09
N GLY A 59 -14.03 9.70 10.40
CA GLY A 59 -13.25 9.86 11.63
C GLY A 59 -12.00 8.98 11.71
N VAL A 60 -11.52 8.44 10.58
CA VAL A 60 -10.31 7.60 10.54
C VAL A 60 -9.06 8.46 10.78
N PHE A 61 -9.01 9.62 10.14
CA PHE A 61 -7.94 10.60 10.32
C PHE A 61 -8.51 12.00 10.51
N GLY A 62 -7.82 12.83 11.30
CA GLY A 62 -8.17 14.24 11.40
C GLY A 62 -7.78 15.04 10.14
N PRO A 63 -8.46 16.17 9.84
CA PRO A 63 -8.16 17.00 8.67
C PRO A 63 -6.69 17.43 8.57
N GLY A 64 -6.06 17.76 9.70
CA GLY A 64 -4.65 18.15 9.73
C GLY A 64 -3.65 17.01 9.48
N MET A 65 -4.11 15.76 9.50
CA MET A 65 -3.26 14.57 9.36
C MET A 65 -3.33 13.94 7.97
N ILE A 66 -4.41 14.17 7.23
CA ILE A 66 -4.67 13.45 5.96
C ILE A 66 -3.52 13.63 4.96
N GLU A 67 -2.99 14.84 4.85
CA GLU A 67 -1.92 15.15 3.90
C GLU A 67 -0.63 14.40 4.24
N THR A 68 -0.33 14.26 5.53
CA THR A 68 0.86 13.54 5.99
C THR A 68 0.74 12.01 5.82
N VAL A 69 -0.49 11.49 5.85
CA VAL A 69 -0.83 10.09 5.58
C VAL A 69 -0.70 9.81 4.09
N LEU A 70 -1.35 10.61 3.23
CA LEU A 70 -1.29 10.44 1.77
C LEU A 70 0.12 10.68 1.22
N ASN A 71 0.90 11.61 1.78
CA ASN A 71 2.29 11.80 1.34
C ASN A 71 3.29 10.79 1.92
N GLY A 72 2.85 9.82 2.74
CA GLY A 72 3.73 8.81 3.32
C GLY A 72 4.76 9.37 4.32
N SER A 73 4.54 10.58 4.84
CA SER A 73 5.48 11.25 5.76
C SER A 73 5.44 10.64 7.15
N HIS A 74 4.27 10.20 7.62
CA HIS A 74 4.14 9.39 8.83
C HIS A 74 4.00 7.92 8.49
N TYR A 75 5.13 7.20 8.43
CA TYR A 75 5.20 5.81 7.96
C TYR A 75 4.09 4.90 8.50
N VAL A 76 3.97 4.78 9.83
CA VAL A 76 3.00 3.85 10.45
C VAL A 76 1.57 4.25 10.10
N ARG A 77 1.23 5.54 10.23
CA ARG A 77 -0.13 6.03 9.93
C ARG A 77 -0.48 5.90 8.45
N ALA A 78 0.47 6.19 7.57
CA ALA A 78 0.33 6.04 6.12
C ALA A 78 0.11 4.57 5.74
N LEU A 79 0.90 3.66 6.31
CA LEU A 79 0.74 2.22 6.08
C LEU A 79 -0.62 1.72 6.56
N THR A 80 -1.01 2.05 7.80
CA THR A 80 -2.32 1.70 8.34
C THR A 80 -3.45 2.27 7.48
N GLY A 81 -3.36 3.53 7.06
CA GLY A 81 -4.35 4.16 6.19
C GLY A 81 -4.49 3.44 4.85
N MET A 82 -3.38 3.13 4.19
CA MET A 82 -3.43 2.43 2.89
C MET A 82 -3.95 1.00 3.00
N LEU A 83 -3.66 0.28 4.09
CA LEU A 83 -4.23 -1.04 4.35
C LEU A 83 -5.76 -0.98 4.59
N MET A 84 -6.25 0.06 5.27
CA MET A 84 -7.69 0.27 5.42
C MET A 84 -8.36 0.56 4.08
N VAL A 85 -7.70 1.33 3.22
CA VAL A 85 -8.19 1.65 1.87
C VAL A 85 -8.23 0.40 0.99
N GLU A 86 -7.19 -0.43 1.06
CA GLU A 86 -7.16 -1.72 0.38
C GLU A 86 -8.32 -2.62 0.80
N ASP A 87 -8.56 -2.77 2.10
CA ASP A 87 -9.69 -3.56 2.63
C ASP A 87 -11.05 -2.98 2.21
N LEU A 88 -11.18 -1.64 2.18
CA LEU A 88 -12.38 -0.97 1.68
C LEU A 88 -12.62 -1.27 0.19
N ILE A 89 -11.59 -1.16 -0.65
CA ILE A 89 -11.68 -1.44 -2.08
C ILE A 89 -12.08 -2.90 -2.30
N HIS A 90 -11.44 -3.86 -1.63
CA HIS A 90 -11.80 -5.27 -1.73
C HIS A 90 -13.25 -5.53 -1.30
N LYS A 91 -13.73 -4.88 -0.23
CA LYS A 91 -15.14 -4.98 0.19
C LYS A 91 -16.08 -4.45 -0.88
N LEU A 92 -15.76 -3.31 -1.50
CA LEU A 92 -16.56 -2.73 -2.59
C LEU A 92 -16.57 -3.64 -3.82
N GLU A 93 -15.42 -4.22 -4.20
CA GLU A 93 -15.30 -5.21 -5.27
C GLU A 93 -16.19 -6.43 -5.02
N TRP A 94 -16.16 -6.98 -3.80
CA TRP A 94 -17.02 -8.10 -3.41
C TRP A 94 -18.50 -7.73 -3.43
N GLN A 95 -18.86 -6.55 -2.92
CA GLN A 95 -20.25 -6.08 -2.96
C GLN A 95 -20.73 -5.92 -4.40
N ALA A 96 -19.90 -5.34 -5.28
CA ALA A 96 -20.20 -5.20 -6.70
C ALA A 96 -20.35 -6.57 -7.37
N PHE A 97 -19.43 -7.51 -7.09
CA PHE A 97 -19.50 -8.87 -7.61
C PHE A 97 -20.83 -9.56 -7.23
N TRP A 98 -21.21 -9.51 -5.95
CA TRP A 98 -22.46 -10.13 -5.47
C TRP A 98 -23.73 -9.41 -5.90
N LYS A 99 -23.63 -8.16 -6.34
CA LYS A 99 -24.76 -7.45 -6.97
C LYS A 99 -25.06 -8.00 -8.36
N HIS A 100 -24.05 -8.53 -9.05
CA HIS A 100 -24.17 -9.02 -10.42
C HIS A 100 -24.17 -10.55 -10.54
N LYS A 101 -23.84 -11.28 -9.48
CA LYS A 101 -23.78 -12.73 -9.44
C LYS A 101 -24.71 -13.28 -8.38
N ASP A 102 -25.49 -14.29 -8.75
CA ASP A 102 -26.31 -15.01 -7.79
C ASP A 102 -25.43 -15.92 -6.91
N LYS A 103 -25.54 -15.74 -5.60
CA LYS A 103 -24.83 -16.56 -4.60
C LYS A 103 -25.22 -18.04 -4.72
N ALA A 104 -26.44 -18.34 -5.15
CA ALA A 104 -26.91 -19.72 -5.35
C ALA A 104 -26.13 -20.48 -6.44
N THR A 105 -25.43 -19.77 -7.33
CA THR A 105 -24.57 -20.38 -8.36
C THR A 105 -23.28 -21.00 -7.78
N TYR A 106 -22.98 -20.74 -6.50
CA TYR A 106 -21.72 -21.14 -5.86
C TYR A 106 -21.96 -22.04 -4.62
N PRO A 107 -22.08 -23.37 -4.81
CA PRO A 107 -22.37 -24.32 -3.72
C PRO A 107 -21.33 -24.33 -2.58
N VAL A 108 -20.08 -23.95 -2.89
CA VAL A 108 -19.00 -23.83 -1.92
C VAL A 108 -19.33 -22.83 -0.79
N LEU A 109 -20.19 -21.83 -1.05
CA LEU A 109 -20.57 -20.84 -0.05
C LEU A 109 -21.40 -21.43 1.09
N GLU A 110 -22.21 -22.45 0.83
CA GLU A 110 -22.97 -23.15 1.88
C GLU A 110 -22.02 -23.98 2.76
N GLN A 111 -21.05 -24.67 2.15
CA GLN A 111 -20.02 -25.43 2.87
C GLN A 111 -19.18 -24.52 3.79
N MET A 112 -18.88 -23.29 3.35
CA MET A 112 -18.14 -22.33 4.16
C MET A 112 -18.96 -21.76 5.34
N LYS A 113 -20.29 -21.73 5.26
CA LYS A 113 -21.14 -21.32 6.40
C LYS A 113 -21.13 -22.39 7.49
N GLU A 114 -21.17 -23.66 7.09
CA GLU A 114 -21.11 -24.80 8.03
C GLU A 114 -19.78 -24.82 8.81
N LEU A 115 -18.67 -24.48 8.16
CA LEU A 115 -17.34 -24.40 8.77
C LEU A 115 -17.14 -23.21 9.73
N LYS A 116 -17.88 -22.11 9.57
CA LYS A 116 -17.81 -20.94 10.46
C LYS A 116 -18.66 -21.08 11.73
N CYS A 117 -19.54 -22.08 11.79
CA CYS A 117 -20.39 -22.38 12.94
C CYS A 117 -19.80 -23.44 13.88
N MET A 118 -18.57 -23.91 13.63
CA MET A 118 -17.76 -24.75 14.52
C MET A 118 -16.69 -23.92 15.22
#